data_AF-A0A1I7CAY7-F1
#
_entry.id   AF-A0A1I7CAY7-F1
#
_cell.length_a   1.000
_cell.length_b   1.000
_cell.length_c   1.000
_cell.angle_alpha   90.00
_cell.angle_beta   90.00
_cell.angle_gamma   90.00
#
_symmetry.space_group_name_H-M   'P 1'
#
loop_
_entity.id
_entity.type
_entity.pdbx_description
1 polymer ?
#
loop_
_entity_poly.entity_id
_entity_poly.type
_entity_poly.pdbx_seq_one_letter_code
_entity_poly.pdbx_strand_id
1 'polypeptide(L)'
;MESSTAELISSVILGIVASGIAIHFSLKGKKMEEDRFMKELFQDFNARYDKLNNSLIKISMLDPRISVDDFRKKTKLYNDLIDYFNLCAEEYYWFREERIRKKVWKSWKAGMDYWYENLPILRVVWEEEIKGNGRLSYYLDREEKDFFSRK
;
A
#
# COMPACT_ATOMS: atom_id res chain seq x y z
N MET A 1 -37.26 51.20 -7.84
CA MET A 1 -36.02 50.89 -7.08
C MET A 1 -36.18 49.59 -6.27
N GLU A 2 -37.31 49.37 -5.60
CA GLU A 2 -37.58 48.14 -4.80
C GLU A 2 -37.62 46.81 -5.59
N SER A 3 -38.09 46.80 -6.84
CA SER A 3 -38.13 45.57 -7.64
C SER A 3 -36.73 45.04 -7.99
N SER A 4 -35.78 45.93 -8.27
CA SER A 4 -34.39 45.56 -8.60
C SER A 4 -33.65 44.96 -7.40
N THR A 5 -33.90 45.48 -6.19
CA THR A 5 -33.31 44.91 -4.96
C THR A 5 -33.85 43.51 -4.65
N ALA A 6 -35.13 43.26 -4.90
CA ALA A 6 -35.73 41.94 -4.68
C ALA A 6 -35.18 40.88 -5.65
N GLU A 7 -34.95 41.26 -6.92
CA GLU A 7 -34.32 40.39 -7.93
C GLU A 7 -32.86 40.06 -7.60
N LEU A 8 -32.11 41.05 -7.10
CA LEU A 8 -30.74 40.84 -6.63
C LEU A 8 -30.69 39.88 -5.44
N ILE A 9 -31.56 40.06 -4.45
CA ILE A 9 -31.65 39.16 -3.29
C ILE A 9 -32.00 37.73 -3.72
N SER A 10 -32.99 37.57 -4.61
CA SER A 10 -33.38 36.26 -5.15
C SER A 10 -32.23 35.57 -5.89
N SER A 11 -31.51 36.31 -6.72
CA SER A 11 -30.35 35.79 -7.48
C SER A 11 -29.20 35.37 -6.56
N VAL A 12 -28.94 36.14 -5.48
CA VAL A 12 -27.94 35.78 -4.46
C VAL A 12 -28.36 34.52 -3.71
N ILE A 13 -29.62 34.39 -3.31
CA ILE A 13 -30.14 33.19 -2.63
C ILE A 13 -30.02 31.96 -3.54
N LEU A 14 -30.43 32.08 -4.81
CA LEU A 14 -30.30 31.01 -5.79
C LEU A 14 -28.84 30.61 -6.01
N GLY A 15 -27.94 31.59 -6.10
CA GLY A 15 -26.50 31.36 -6.19
C GLY A 15 -25.96 30.55 -5.01
N ILE A 16 -26.31 30.95 -3.79
CA ILE A 16 -25.89 30.25 -2.56
C ILE A 16 -26.41 28.80 -2.54
N VAL A 17 -27.69 28.60 -2.87
CA VAL A 17 -28.29 27.25 -2.91
C VAL A 17 -27.61 26.39 -3.97
N ALA A 18 -27.42 26.91 -5.18
CA ALA A 18 -26.76 26.20 -6.27
C ALA A 18 -25.31 25.84 -5.91
N SER A 19 -24.55 26.77 -5.32
CA SER A 19 -23.19 26.51 -4.83
C SER A 19 -23.18 25.45 -3.72
N GLY A 20 -24.11 25.51 -2.77
CA GLY A 20 -24.23 24.51 -1.72
C GLY A 20 -24.47 23.10 -2.26
N ILE A 21 -25.37 22.97 -3.24
CA ILE A 21 -25.64 21.71 -3.94
C ILE A 21 -24.38 21.23 -4.68
N ALA A 22 -23.71 22.10 -5.42
CA ALA A 22 -22.50 21.76 -6.17
C ALA A 22 -21.36 21.26 -5.26
N ILE A 23 -21.12 21.95 -4.14
CA ILE A 23 -20.11 21.55 -3.15
C ILE A 23 -20.45 20.18 -2.58
N HIS A 24 -21.72 19.93 -2.23
CA HIS A 24 -22.15 18.64 -1.68
C HIS A 24 -21.92 17.49 -2.66
N PHE A 25 -22.30 17.65 -3.93
CA PHE A 25 -22.05 16.63 -4.96
C PHE A 25 -20.55 16.44 -5.22
N SER A 26 -19.76 17.52 -5.22
CA SER A 26 -18.31 17.45 -5.40
C SER A 26 -17.63 16.67 -4.26
N LEU A 27 -17.97 16.94 -3.00
CA LEU A 27 -17.44 16.23 -1.84
C LEU A 27 -17.82 14.74 -1.86
N LYS A 28 -19.08 14.43 -2.21
CA LYS A 28 -19.52 13.04 -2.40
C LYS A 28 -18.76 12.34 -3.52
N GLY A 29 -18.58 13.02 -4.65
CA GLY A 29 -17.82 12.51 -5.79
C GLY A 29 -16.38 12.18 -5.40
N LYS A 30 -15.69 13.10 -4.73
CA LYS A 30 -14.32 12.89 -4.24
C LYS A 30 -14.22 11.66 -3.34
N LYS A 31 -15.13 11.52 -2.38
CA LYS A 31 -15.16 10.35 -1.48
C LYS A 31 -15.40 9.04 -2.24
N MET A 32 -16.29 9.04 -3.22
CA MET A 32 -16.55 7.85 -4.04
C MET A 32 -15.33 7.44 -4.89
N GLU A 33 -14.56 8.42 -5.36
CA GLU A 33 -13.30 8.16 -6.09
C GLU A 33 -12.24 7.59 -5.16
N GLU A 34 -12.07 8.15 -3.97
CA GLU A 34 -11.16 7.62 -2.93
C GLU A 34 -11.53 6.18 -2.55
N ASP A 35 -12.81 5.89 -2.35
CA ASP A 35 -13.30 4.54 -2.04
C ASP A 35 -13.07 3.55 -3.20
N ARG A 36 -13.21 4.01 -4.45
CA ARG A 36 -12.95 3.20 -5.65
C ARG A 36 -11.46 2.90 -5.81
N PHE A 37 -10.62 3.92 -5.66
CA PHE A 37 -9.17 3.76 -5.75
C PHE A 37 -8.64 2.83 -4.65
N MET A 38 -9.13 2.97 -3.41
CA MET A 38 -8.79 2.05 -2.32
C MET A 38 -9.23 0.61 -2.64
N LYS A 39 -10.42 0.42 -3.21
CA LYS A 39 -10.91 -0.89 -3.65
C LYS A 39 -10.00 -1.49 -4.73
N GLU A 40 -9.55 -0.69 -5.70
CA GLU A 40 -8.64 -1.12 -6.75
C GLU A 40 -7.29 -1.58 -6.18
N LEU A 41 -6.67 -0.77 -5.31
CA LEU A 41 -5.45 -1.16 -4.59
C LEU A 41 -5.65 -2.45 -3.79
N PHE A 42 -6.77 -2.55 -3.07
CA PHE A 42 -7.09 -3.74 -2.29
C PHE A 42 -7.21 -4.98 -3.18
N GLN A 43 -7.88 -4.88 -4.32
CA GLN A 43 -8.03 -6.01 -5.24
C GLN A 43 -6.70 -6.40 -5.90
N ASP A 44 -5.90 -5.42 -6.34
CA ASP A 44 -4.62 -5.68 -6.98
C ASP A 44 -3.63 -6.35 -6.03
N PHE A 45 -3.43 -5.77 -4.83
CA PHE A 45 -2.46 -6.31 -3.88
C PHE A 45 -2.84 -7.68 -3.37
N ASN A 46 -4.12 -7.94 -3.06
CA ASN A 46 -4.54 -9.29 -2.67
C ASN A 46 -4.37 -10.29 -3.83
N ALA A 47 -4.70 -9.91 -5.07
CA ALA A 47 -4.51 -10.80 -6.22
C ALA A 47 -3.03 -11.13 -6.49
N ARG A 48 -2.12 -10.18 -6.24
CA ARG A 48 -0.67 -10.41 -6.31
C ARG A 48 -0.18 -11.27 -5.16
N TYR A 49 -0.63 -11.01 -3.94
CA TYR A 49 -0.32 -11.83 -2.78
C TYR A 49 -0.79 -13.29 -2.96
N ASP A 50 -1.99 -13.51 -3.50
CA ASP A 50 -2.53 -14.85 -3.78
C ASP A 50 -1.66 -15.67 -4.74
N LYS A 51 -0.90 -15.01 -5.62
CA LYS A 51 0.07 -15.68 -6.51
C LYS A 51 1.36 -16.05 -5.79
N LEU A 52 1.72 -15.31 -4.74
CA LEU A 52 2.99 -15.42 -4.03
C LEU A 52 2.89 -16.27 -2.75
N ASN A 53 1.72 -16.33 -2.11
CA ASN A 53 1.54 -16.96 -0.80
C ASN A 53 1.98 -18.43 -0.76
N ASN A 54 1.71 -19.18 -1.82
CA ASN A 54 2.12 -20.59 -1.96
C ASN A 54 3.65 -20.73 -2.02
N SER A 55 4.34 -19.75 -2.59
CA SER A 55 5.80 -19.72 -2.61
C SER A 55 6.38 -19.38 -1.23
N LEU A 56 5.75 -18.46 -0.48
CA LEU A 56 6.14 -18.21 0.92
C LEU A 56 5.97 -19.46 1.79
N ILE A 57 4.90 -20.23 1.60
CA ILE A 57 4.70 -21.52 2.27
C ILE A 57 5.79 -22.53 1.86
N LYS A 58 6.14 -22.61 0.56
CA LYS A 58 7.23 -23.49 0.12
C LYS A 58 8.58 -23.08 0.72
N ILE A 59 8.83 -21.78 0.84
CA ILE A 59 10.04 -21.24 1.48
C ILE A 59 10.06 -21.62 2.97
N SER A 60 8.91 -21.58 3.65
CA SER A 60 8.80 -21.98 5.07
C SER A 60 9.09 -23.46 5.33
N MET A 61 9.04 -24.29 4.29
CA MET A 61 9.34 -25.73 4.37
C MET A 61 10.79 -26.07 4.04
N LEU A 62 11.61 -25.09 3.63
CA LEU A 62 13.04 -25.31 3.37
C LEU A 62 13.82 -25.52 4.67
N ASP A 63 15.05 -26.08 4.56
CA ASP A 63 15.97 -26.11 5.69
C ASP A 63 16.19 -24.67 6.19
N PRO A 64 15.90 -24.35 7.47
CA PRO A 64 16.09 -23.02 8.02
C PRO A 64 17.53 -22.49 7.93
N ARG A 65 18.49 -23.38 7.70
CA ARG A 65 19.93 -23.08 7.57
C ARG A 65 20.38 -22.98 6.11
N ILE A 66 19.46 -22.98 5.14
CA ILE A 66 19.79 -22.79 3.74
C ILE A 66 20.59 -21.50 3.56
N SER A 67 21.72 -21.59 2.85
CA SER A 67 22.52 -20.42 2.51
C SER A 67 21.78 -19.54 1.48
N VAL A 68 22.08 -18.24 1.44
CA VAL A 68 21.51 -17.35 0.42
C VAL A 68 21.91 -17.82 -0.99
N ASP A 69 23.15 -18.25 -1.18
CA ASP A 69 23.63 -18.74 -2.48
C ASP A 69 22.87 -19.98 -2.95
N ASP A 70 22.59 -20.94 -2.05
CA ASP A 70 21.80 -22.12 -2.39
C ASP A 70 20.32 -21.80 -2.58
N PHE A 71 19.80 -20.82 -1.83
CA PHE A 71 18.44 -20.32 -2.03
C PHE A 71 18.30 -19.61 -3.39
N ARG A 72 19.29 -18.80 -3.80
CA ARG A 72 19.32 -18.10 -5.09
C ARG A 72 19.33 -19.06 -6.27
N LYS A 73 19.91 -20.25 -6.13
CA LYS A 73 19.82 -21.34 -7.13
C LYS A 73 18.40 -21.87 -7.30
N LYS A 74 17.52 -21.71 -6.30
CA LYS A 74 16.07 -21.99 -6.42
C LYS A 74 15.38 -20.80 -7.09
N THR A 75 15.78 -20.52 -8.34
CA THR A 75 15.47 -19.28 -9.09
C THR A 75 14.02 -18.81 -8.96
N LYS A 76 13.05 -19.72 -9.11
CA LYS A 76 11.63 -19.36 -8.96
C LYS A 76 11.29 -18.85 -7.56
N LEU A 77 11.66 -19.58 -6.49
CA LEU A 77 11.35 -19.17 -5.12
C LEU A 77 12.09 -17.91 -4.71
N TYR A 78 13.32 -17.73 -5.19
CA TYR A 78 14.07 -16.50 -5.00
C TYR A 78 13.35 -15.31 -5.64
N ASN A 79 12.98 -15.43 -6.92
CA ASN A 79 12.27 -14.36 -7.63
C ASN A 79 10.91 -14.05 -7.00
N ASP A 80 10.14 -15.08 -6.62
CA ASP A 80 8.85 -14.87 -5.94
C ASP A 80 9.04 -14.14 -4.59
N LEU A 81 10.17 -14.36 -3.90
CA LEU A 81 10.49 -13.63 -2.66
C LEU A 81 10.84 -12.16 -2.93
N ILE A 82 11.57 -11.88 -4.01
CA ILE A 82 11.83 -10.50 -4.44
C ILE A 82 10.52 -9.80 -4.85
N ASP A 83 9.64 -10.48 -5.60
CA ASP A 83 8.32 -9.97 -5.94
C ASP A 83 7.46 -9.69 -4.71
N TYR A 84 7.61 -10.51 -3.66
CA TYR A 84 6.98 -10.27 -2.37
C TYR A 84 7.51 -9.01 -1.68
N PHE A 85 8.81 -8.74 -1.72
CA PHE A 85 9.37 -7.48 -1.20
C PHE A 85 8.88 -6.26 -1.96
N ASN A 86 8.80 -6.35 -3.29
CA ASN A 86 8.24 -5.28 -4.12
C ASN A 86 6.78 -5.00 -3.75
N LEU A 87 5.96 -6.06 -3.59
CA LEU A 87 4.58 -5.93 -3.14
C LEU A 87 4.48 -5.24 -1.78
N CYS A 88 5.29 -5.67 -0.80
CA CYS A 88 5.35 -5.06 0.53
C CYS A 88 5.71 -3.57 0.49
N ALA A 89 6.67 -3.21 -0.37
CA ALA A 89 7.11 -1.84 -0.56
C ALA A 89 6.00 -0.97 -1.19
N GLU A 90 5.30 -1.48 -2.19
CA GLU A 90 4.17 -0.78 -2.82
C GLU A 90 3.01 -0.58 -1.84
N GLU A 91 2.65 -1.61 -1.07
CA GLU A 91 1.63 -1.51 -0.01
C GLU A 91 2.00 -0.45 1.03
N TYR A 92 3.27 -0.40 1.44
CA TYR A 92 3.76 0.62 2.37
C TYR A 92 3.72 2.01 1.75
N TYR A 93 4.17 2.16 0.49
CA TYR A 93 4.13 3.42 -0.24
C TYR A 93 2.71 4.00 -0.28
N TRP A 94 1.72 3.22 -0.71
CA TRP A 94 0.34 3.70 -0.80
C TRP A 94 -0.31 3.95 0.57
N PHE A 95 0.18 3.31 1.63
CA PHE A 95 -0.20 3.64 2.99
C PHE A 95 0.35 5.00 3.42
N ARG A 96 1.60 5.30 3.05
CA ARG A 96 2.23 6.60 3.31
C ARG A 96 1.55 7.74 2.55
N GLU A 97 1.05 7.47 1.36
CA GLU A 97 0.22 8.39 0.57
C GLU A 97 -1.22 8.54 1.10
N GLU A 98 -1.52 7.98 2.27
CA GLU A 98 -2.85 7.99 2.92
C GLU A 98 -3.98 7.39 2.06
N ARG A 99 -3.63 6.58 1.06
CA ARG A 99 -4.59 5.91 0.16
C ARG A 99 -5.11 4.58 0.72
N ILE A 100 -4.35 3.97 1.62
CA ILE A 100 -4.76 2.76 2.34
C ILE A 100 -5.29 3.13 3.72
N ARG A 101 -6.49 2.64 4.05
CA ARG A 101 -7.09 2.83 5.37
C ARG A 101 -6.22 2.19 6.45
N LYS A 102 -5.97 2.91 7.55
CA LYS A 102 -5.13 2.44 8.69
C LYS A 102 -5.45 1.02 9.17
N LYS A 103 -6.74 0.65 9.21
CA LYS A 103 -7.17 -0.71 9.62
C LYS A 103 -6.70 -1.79 8.63
N VAL A 104 -6.75 -1.51 7.33
CA VAL A 104 -6.28 -2.43 6.28
C VAL A 104 -4.78 -2.58 6.36
N TRP A 105 -4.05 -1.46 6.41
CA TRP A 105 -2.59 -1.47 6.59
C TRP A 105 -2.16 -2.26 7.81
N LYS A 106 -2.81 -2.08 8.96
CA LYS A 106 -2.50 -2.84 10.18
C LYS A 106 -2.60 -4.36 9.96
N SER A 107 -3.60 -4.82 9.21
CA SER A 107 -3.76 -6.24 8.89
C SER A 107 -2.67 -6.75 7.94
N TRP A 108 -2.36 -5.99 6.88
CA TRP A 108 -1.32 -6.37 5.93
C TRP A 108 0.05 -6.40 6.58
N LYS A 109 0.40 -5.35 7.32
CA LYS A 109 1.64 -5.26 8.08
C LYS A 109 1.80 -6.43 9.06
N ALA A 110 0.72 -6.87 9.72
CA ALA A 110 0.78 -8.04 10.60
C ALA A 110 1.15 -9.32 9.84
N GLY A 111 0.67 -9.49 8.61
CA GLY A 111 1.08 -10.61 7.74
C GLY A 111 2.53 -10.50 7.28
N MET A 112 2.99 -9.29 6.94
CA MET A 112 4.39 -9.02 6.59
C MET A 112 5.33 -9.34 7.74
N ASP A 113 5.01 -8.85 8.93
CA ASP A 113 5.79 -9.09 10.15
C ASP A 113 5.78 -10.58 10.50
N TYR A 114 4.66 -11.30 10.31
CA TYR A 114 4.61 -12.75 10.51
C TYR A 114 5.64 -13.49 9.65
N TRP A 115 5.70 -13.20 8.35
CA TRP A 115 6.68 -13.86 7.47
C TRP A 115 8.11 -13.45 7.81
N TYR A 116 8.33 -12.17 8.10
CA TYR A 116 9.65 -11.65 8.49
C TYR A 116 10.17 -12.31 9.78
N GLU A 117 9.32 -12.49 10.78
CA GLU A 117 9.69 -13.12 12.06
C GLU A 117 9.94 -14.63 11.90
N ASN A 118 9.14 -15.33 11.07
CA ASN A 118 9.16 -16.79 10.99
C ASN A 118 10.03 -17.37 9.88
N LEU A 119 10.50 -16.56 8.91
CA LEU A 119 11.36 -17.02 7.81
C LEU A 119 12.77 -16.44 7.91
N PRO A 120 13.76 -17.18 8.44
CA PRO A 120 15.14 -16.69 8.54
C PRO A 120 15.72 -16.25 7.19
N ILE A 121 15.52 -17.06 6.14
CA ILE A 121 16.04 -16.73 4.80
C ILE A 121 15.46 -15.44 4.24
N LEU A 122 14.19 -15.14 4.54
CA LEU A 122 13.55 -13.89 4.14
C LEU A 122 14.28 -12.68 4.72
N ARG A 123 14.60 -12.71 6.02
CA ARG A 123 15.33 -11.61 6.67
C ARG A 123 16.71 -11.41 6.07
N VAL A 124 17.44 -12.50 5.85
CA VAL A 124 18.81 -12.42 5.31
C VAL A 124 18.78 -11.87 3.88
N VAL A 125 17.86 -12.33 3.03
CA VAL A 125 17.72 -11.80 1.67
C VAL A 125 17.28 -10.33 1.71
N TRP A 126 16.32 -9.97 2.57
CA TRP A 126 15.90 -8.57 2.72
C TRP A 126 17.07 -7.66 3.13
N GLU A 127 17.87 -8.09 4.11
CA GLU A 127 19.06 -7.36 4.56
C GLU A 127 20.12 -7.22 3.45
N GLU A 128 20.23 -8.17 2.53
CA GLU A 128 21.07 -8.02 1.33
C GLU A 128 20.47 -7.02 0.34
N GLU A 129 19.17 -7.12 0.05
CA GLU A 129 18.46 -6.28 -0.91
C GLU A 129 18.50 -4.80 -0.54
N ILE A 130 18.46 -4.47 0.76
CA ILE A 130 18.47 -3.08 1.22
C ILE A 130 19.87 -2.50 1.50
N LYS A 131 20.95 -3.24 1.23
CA LYS A 131 22.32 -2.70 1.40
C LYS A 131 22.60 -1.56 0.41
N GLY A 132 23.42 -0.61 0.84
CA GLY A 132 23.83 0.53 0.02
C GLY A 132 22.63 1.36 -0.44
N ASN A 133 22.44 1.47 -1.75
CA ASN A 133 21.31 2.22 -2.34
C ASN A 133 20.06 1.36 -2.60
N GLY A 134 20.07 0.07 -2.23
CA GLY A 134 18.96 -0.84 -2.52
C GLY A 134 17.63 -0.43 -1.90
N ARG A 135 17.65 0.29 -0.77
CA ARG A 135 16.46 0.91 -0.14
C ARG A 135 15.63 1.76 -1.11
N LEU A 136 16.30 2.47 -2.02
CA LEU A 136 15.62 3.35 -2.98
C LEU A 136 14.77 2.56 -3.98
N SER A 137 15.13 1.32 -4.29
CA SER A 137 14.33 0.42 -5.15
C SER A 137 13.01 0.02 -4.51
N TYR A 138 12.88 0.18 -3.19
CA TYR A 138 11.70 -0.16 -2.40
C TYR A 138 11.01 1.08 -1.84
N TYR A 139 11.23 2.25 -2.47
CA TYR A 139 10.61 3.52 -2.09
C TYR A 139 10.93 3.96 -0.64
N LEU A 140 12.05 3.48 -0.08
CA LEU A 140 12.49 3.83 1.27
C LEU A 140 13.64 4.82 1.20
N ASP A 141 13.48 5.97 1.85
CA ASP A 141 14.57 6.90 2.04
C ASP A 141 15.62 6.34 3.02
N ARG A 142 16.83 6.94 3.01
CA ARG A 142 17.97 6.49 3.84
C ARG A 142 17.68 6.51 5.34
N GLU A 143 16.89 7.48 5.79
CA GLU A 143 16.53 7.65 7.21
C GLU A 143 15.15 7.07 7.54
N GLU A 144 14.45 6.52 6.55
CA GLU A 144 13.08 6.05 6.75
C GLU A 144 13.02 4.74 7.54
N LYS A 145 11.98 4.60 8.35
CA LYS A 145 11.69 3.32 8.98
C LYS A 145 11.30 2.29 7.92
N ASP A 146 11.88 1.11 8.07
CA ASP A 146 11.53 -0.07 7.28
C ASP A 146 10.05 -0.45 7.50
N PHE A 147 9.43 -1.09 6.50
CA PHE A 147 8.05 -1.57 6.59
C PHE A 147 7.94 -2.85 7.42
N PHE A 148 9.02 -3.63 7.54
CA PHE A 148 9.09 -4.74 8.50
C PHE A 148 9.41 -4.23 9.91
N SER A 149 8.66 -4.71 10.90
CA SER A 149 8.99 -4.46 12.31
C SER A 149 10.21 -5.27 12.73
N ARG A 150 11.35 -4.61 12.86
CA ARG A 150 12.52 -5.17 13.55
C ARG A 150 12.24 -5.11 15.05
N LYS A 151 12.00 -6.27 15.66
CA LYS A 151 11.97 -6.41 17.13
C LYS A 151 13.39 -6.47 17.68
#